data_AF-A0A4U8YUU0-F1
#
_entry.id   AF-A0A4U8YUU0-F1
#
_cell.length_a   1.000
_cell.length_b   1.000
_cell.length_c   1.000
_cell.angle_alpha   90.00
_cell.angle_beta   90.00
_cell.angle_gamma   90.00
#
_symmetry.space_group_name_H-M   'P 1'
#
loop_
_entity.id
_entity.type
_entity.pdbx_description
1 polymer ?
#
loop_
_entity_poly.entity_id
_entity_poly.type
_entity_poly.pdbx_seq_one_letter_code
_entity_poly.pdbx_strand_id
1 'polypeptide(L)' 'MPVVAVNFGYTDLPVETFKPDRVIAHFDELWEAVEELSAAFHVA' A
#
# COMPACT_ATOMS: atom_id res chain seq x y z
N MET A 1 -1.67 -11.13 3.89
CA MET A 1 -2.16 -9.88 4.52
C MET A 1 -1.74 -8.76 3.59
N PRO A 2 -2.69 -8.02 2.98
CA PRO A 2 -2.36 -6.94 2.06
C PRO A 2 -1.64 -5.80 2.79
N VAL A 3 -0.68 -5.17 2.12
CA VAL A 3 0.19 -4.10 2.65
C VAL A 3 0.11 -2.86 1.77
N VAL A 4 -0.32 -1.75 2.38
CA VAL A 4 -0.22 -0.40 1.79
C VAL A 4 0.98 0.31 2.42
N ALA A 5 1.92 0.75 1.59
CA ALA A 5 3.10 1.51 1.99
C ALA A 5 2.97 2.99 1.64
N VAL A 6 3.60 3.85 2.44
CA VAL A 6 3.73 5.29 2.17
C VAL A 6 5.16 5.60 1.74
N ASN A 7 5.36 6.40 0.69
CA ASN A 7 6.71 6.73 0.19
C ASN A 7 7.35 7.94 0.88
N PHE A 8 6.62 8.65 1.75
CA PHE A 8 7.09 9.81 2.50
C PHE A 8 7.58 9.48 3.93
N GLY A 9 7.84 8.20 4.20
CA GLY A 9 8.44 7.73 5.44
C GLY A 9 9.97 7.72 5.40
N TYR A 10 10.58 7.18 6.47
CA TYR A 10 12.02 6.97 6.55
C TYR A 10 12.32 5.48 6.70
N THR A 11 13.07 4.94 5.75
CA THR A 11 13.53 3.54 5.70
C THR A 11 14.93 3.51 5.10
N ASP A 12 15.70 2.44 5.36
CA ASP A 12 17.07 2.31 4.85
C ASP A 12 17.14 2.23 3.31
N LEU A 13 16.08 1.73 2.68
CA LEU A 13 15.91 1.62 1.23
C LEU A 13 14.56 2.24 0.83
N PRO A 14 14.38 2.65 -0.45
CA PRO A 14 13.08 3.08 -0.95
C PRO A 14 12.01 2.04 -0.70
N VAL A 15 10.81 2.46 -0.27
CA VAL A 15 9.78 1.56 0.26
C VAL A 15 9.30 0.53 -0.78
N GLU A 16 9.38 0.88 -2.07
CA GLU A 16 9.09 0.03 -3.23
C GLU A 16 9.96 -1.24 -3.25
N THR A 17 11.17 -1.18 -2.69
CA THR A 17 12.12 -2.31 -2.63
C THR A 17 11.59 -3.46 -1.78
N PHE A 18 10.73 -3.16 -0.80
CA PHE A 18 10.12 -4.16 0.08
C PHE A 18 8.89 -4.84 -0.54
N LYS A 19 8.54 -4.51 -1.79
CA LYS A 19 7.42 -5.10 -2.56
C LYS A 19 6.07 -5.05 -1.82
N PRO A 20 5.60 -3.86 -1.39
CA PRO A 20 4.24 -3.71 -0.90
C PRO A 20 3.22 -3.96 -2.03
N ASP A 21 1.98 -4.30 -1.66
CA ASP A 21 0.92 -4.51 -2.65
C ASP A 21 0.48 -3.18 -3.29
N ARG A 22 0.55 -2.07 -2.52
CA ARG A 22 0.27 -0.72 -3.00
C ARG A 22 1.19 0.30 -2.33
N VAL A 23 1.59 1.34 -3.06
CA VAL A 23 2.31 2.53 -2.54
C VAL A 23 1.45 3.76 -2.79
N ILE A 24 1.30 4.62 -1.76
CA ILE A 24 0.58 5.90 -1.83
C ILE A 24 1.51 7.08 -1.52
N ALA A 25 1.23 8.24 -2.12
CA ALA A 25 2.00 9.47 -1.91
C ALA A 25 1.35 10.42 -0.90
N HIS A 26 0.04 10.30 -0.70
CA HIS A 26 -0.74 11.04 0.28
C HIS A 26 -1.70 10.13 1.05
N PHE A 27 -2.06 10.53 2.27
CA PHE A 27 -2.91 9.72 3.14
C PHE A 27 -4.39 9.68 2.71
N ASP A 28 -4.86 10.65 1.94
CA ASP A 28 -6.21 10.68 1.37
C ASP A 28 -6.43 9.58 0.31
N GLU A 29 -5.36 9.11 -0.34
CA GLU A 29 -5.37 7.96 -1.26
C GLU A 29 -5.61 6.61 -0.54
N LEU A 30 -5.49 6.55 0.80
CA LEU A 30 -5.55 5.28 1.54
C LEU A 30 -6.89 4.56 1.39
N TRP A 31 -8.00 5.29 1.33
CA TRP A 31 -9.33 4.69 1.22
C TRP A 31 -9.49 3.93 -0.09
N GLU A 32 -9.12 4.57 -1.21
CA GLU A 32 -9.13 3.97 -2.54
C GLU A 32 -8.19 2.75 -2.61
N ALA A 33 -6.98 2.86 -2.06
CA ALA A 33 -6.02 1.75 -2.02
C ALA A 33 -6.57 0.52 -1.26
N VAL A 34 -7.30 0.72 -0.16
CA VAL A 34 -7.91 -0.38 0.59
C VAL A 34 -9.08 -1.00 -0.16
N GLU A 35 -9.90 -0.20 -0.85
CA GLU A 35 -10.99 -0.71 -1.69
C GLU A 35 -10.45 -1.58 -2.84
N GLU A 36 -9.43 -1.09 -3.56
CA GLU A 36 -8.74 -1.83 -4.63
C GLU A 36 -8.23 -3.20 -4.15
N LEU A 37 -7.52 -3.21 -3.02
CA LEU A 37 -6.94 -4.44 -2.47
C LEU A 37 -8.01 -5.37 -1.91
N SER A 38 -9.06 -4.84 -1.28
CA SER A 38 -10.15 -5.65 -0.73
C SER A 38 -10.93 -6.38 -1.83
N ALA A 39 -11.09 -5.74 -3.00
CA ALA A 39 -11.67 -6.38 -4.18
C ALA A 39 -10.76 -7.48 -4.76
N ALA A 40 -9.44 -7.26 -4.76
CA ALA A 40 -8.46 -8.21 -5.30
C ALA A 40 -8.23 -9.44 -4.40
N PHE A 41 -8.39 -9.30 -3.08
CA PHE A 41 -8.04 -10.32 -2.08
C PHE A 41 -9.24 -10.96 -1.38
N HIS A 42 -10.45 -10.87 -1.95
CA HIS A 42 -11.65 -11.47 -1.34
C HIS A 42 -11.40 -12.95 -1.03
N VAL A 43 -11.42 -13.29 0.26
CA VAL A 43 -11.30 -14.67 0.75
C VAL A 43 -12.66 -15.33 0.52
N ALA A 44 -12.67 -16.44 -0.22
CA ALA A 44 -13.85 -17.27 -0.42
C ALA A 44 -14.37 -17.87 0.90
#